data_AF-A0A089M8I2-F1
#
_entry.id   AF-A0A089M8I2-F1
#
_cell.length_a   1.000
_cell.length_b   1.000
_cell.length_c   1.000
_cell.angle_alpha   90.00
_cell.angle_beta   90.00
_cell.angle_gamma   90.00
#
_symmetry.space_group_name_H-M   'P 1'
#
loop_
_entity.id
_entity.type
_entity.pdbx_description
1 polymer ?
#
loop_
_entity_poly.entity_id
_entity_poly.type
_entity_poly.pdbx_seq_one_letter_code
_entity_poly.pdbx_strand_id
1 'polypeptide(L)' 'MNKVKIYHNIYAEPLESEINEFINGDEVETVLDIKFSTAAIAMPDDRGIVDPLPLYSALVYYQQKANKPIDGSHPAFGRG' A
#
# COMPACT_ATOMS: atom_id res chain seq x y z
N MET A 1 15.13 1.15 3.93
CA MET A 1 15.23 1.38 2.47
C MET A 1 13.93 2.01 2.01
N ASN A 2 13.99 3.06 1.19
CA ASN A 2 12.79 3.74 0.68
C ASN A 2 12.17 2.91 -0.44
N LYS A 3 10.86 2.75 -0.38
CA LYS A 3 10.07 1.97 -1.33
C LYS A 3 8.85 2.76 -1.79
N VAL A 4 8.29 2.33 -2.90
CA VAL A 4 7.05 2.85 -3.47
C VAL A 4 6.10 1.69 -3.71
N LYS A 5 4.85 1.84 -3.28
CA LYS A 5 3.77 0.91 -3.59
C LYS A 5 2.66 1.64 -4.34
N ILE A 6 2.14 0.98 -5.37
CA ILE A 6 1.10 1.54 -6.25
C ILE A 6 -0.23 0.87 -5.89
N TYR A 7 -1.26 1.69 -5.73
CA TYR A 7 -2.63 1.25 -5.50
C TYR A 7 -3.53 1.79 -6.61
N HIS A 8 -4.52 1.00 -7.00
CA HIS A 8 -5.56 1.44 -7.93
C HIS A 8 -6.90 0.77 -7.62
N ASN A 9 -7.99 1.51 -7.75
CA ASN A 9 -9.34 0.97 -7.56
C ASN A 9 -10.34 1.83 -8.35
N ILE A 10 -11.46 1.24 -8.76
CA ILE A 10 -12.56 1.96 -9.42
C ILE A 10 -13.43 2.74 -8.42
N TYR A 11 -13.23 2.49 -7.12
CA TYR A 11 -13.90 3.16 -6.01
C TYR A 11 -12.86 3.80 -5.06
N ALA A 12 -13.17 4.97 -4.51
CA ALA A 12 -12.26 5.67 -3.60
C ALA A 12 -12.19 5.01 -2.19
N GLU A 13 -13.33 4.60 -1.62
CA GLU A 13 -13.37 4.03 -0.26
C GLU A 13 -12.57 2.73 -0.10
N PRO A 14 -12.64 1.76 -1.03
CA PRO A 14 -11.80 0.56 -0.95
C PRO A 14 -10.32 0.88 -1.12
N LEU A 15 -9.96 1.83 -1.99
CA LEU A 15 -8.57 2.27 -2.17
C LEU A 15 -7.98 2.80 -0.85
N GLU A 16 -8.74 3.66 -0.17
CA GLU A 16 -8.32 4.22 1.12
C GLU A 16 -8.16 3.13 2.17
N SER A 17 -9.09 2.16 2.22
CA SER A 17 -9.01 1.01 3.12
C SER A 17 -7.74 0.18 2.88
N GLU A 18 -7.43 -0.15 1.62
CA GLU A 18 -6.23 -0.92 1.24
C GLU A 18 -4.92 -0.19 1.61
N ILE A 19 -4.88 1.13 1.42
CA ILE A 19 -3.73 1.96 1.81
C ILE A 19 -3.59 1.98 3.33
N ASN A 20 -4.69 2.14 4.07
CA ASN A 20 -4.69 2.16 5.52
C ASN A 20 -4.26 0.80 6.12
N GLU A 21 -4.76 -0.32 5.58
CA GLU A 21 -4.33 -1.66 6.01
C GLU A 21 -2.82 -1.85 5.81
N PHE A 22 -2.28 -1.34 4.70
CA PHE A 22 -0.85 -1.40 4.43
C PHE A 22 -0.01 -0.54 5.37
N ILE A 23 -0.43 0.71 5.60
CA ILE A 23 0.29 1.64 6.48
C ILE A 23 0.31 1.11 7.92
N ASN A 24 -0.78 0.50 8.37
CA ASN A 24 -0.89 -0.09 9.71
C ASN A 24 -0.31 -1.51 9.81
N GLY A 25 0.15 -2.07 8.70
CA GLY A 25 0.73 -3.41 8.64
C GLY A 25 2.15 -3.50 9.19
N ASP A 26 2.72 -4.70 9.09
CA ASP A 26 4.06 -4.96 9.60
C ASP A 26 5.19 -4.46 8.69
N GLU A 27 4.88 -4.06 7.46
CA GLU A 27 5.88 -3.67 6.49
C GLU A 27 6.36 -2.23 6.65
N VAL A 28 5.47 -1.31 7.06
CA VAL A 28 5.73 0.14 7.02
C VAL A 28 6.31 0.61 8.35
N GLU A 29 7.50 1.20 8.30
CA GLU A 29 8.11 1.91 9.43
C GLU A 29 7.64 3.35 9.48
N THR A 30 7.64 4.03 8.33
CA THR A 30 7.27 5.43 8.22
C THR A 30 6.72 5.71 6.82
N VAL A 31 5.63 6.46 6.74
CA VAL A 31 5.11 7.00 5.48
C VAL A 31 5.85 8.29 5.16
N LEU A 32 6.40 8.38 3.95
CA LEU A 32 7.16 9.54 3.48
C LEU A 32 6.26 10.53 2.72
N ASP A 33 5.42 10.01 1.82
CA ASP A 33 4.51 10.79 0.99
C ASP A 33 3.40 9.88 0.41
N ILE A 34 2.24 10.45 0.11
CA ILE A 34 1.15 9.77 -0.60
C ILE A 34 0.65 10.69 -1.71
N LYS A 35 0.78 10.26 -2.96
CA LYS A 35 0.30 11.01 -4.13
C LYS A 35 -0.94 10.35 -4.70
N PHE A 36 -2.07 11.04 -4.63
CA PHE A 36 -3.32 10.59 -5.23
C PHE A 36 -3.45 11.10 -6.65
N SER A 37 -4.03 10.26 -7.52
CA SER A 37 -4.40 10.61 -8.87
C SER A 37 -5.73 9.97 -9.23
N THR A 38 -6.56 10.72 -9.94
CA THR A 38 -7.82 10.22 -10.49
C THR A 38 -7.76 10.31 -12.01
N ALA A 39 -8.25 9.29 -12.68
CA ALA A 39 -8.40 9.27 -14.12
C ALA A 39 -9.84 8.84 -14.45
N ALA A 40 -10.34 9.27 -15.60
CA ALA A 40 -11.55 8.71 -16.19
C ALA A 40 -11.14 7.95 -17.45
N ILE A 41 -11.52 6.68 -17.54
CA ILE A 41 -11.32 5.87 -18.74
C ILE A 41 -12.65 5.72 -19.47
N ALA A 42 -12.61 5.90 -20.78
CA ALA A 42 -13.71 5.64 -21.68
C ALA A 42 -13.79 4.13 -21.93
N MET A 43 -14.74 3.44 -21.31
CA MET A 43 -14.98 2.01 -21.60
C MET A 43 -16.26 1.87 -22.43
N PRO A 44 -16.15 1.37 -23.68
CA PRO A 44 -17.33 1.07 -24.47
C PRO A 44 -18.05 -0.16 -23.89
N ASP A 45 -19.36 -0.08 -23.75
CA ASP A 45 -20.21 -1.24 -23.45
C ASP A 45 -20.44 -2.11 -24.71
N ASP A 46 -21.15 -3.24 -24.54
CA ASP A 46 -21.51 -4.15 -25.65
C ASP A 46 -22.39 -3.48 -26.73
N ARG A 47 -22.89 -2.27 -26.48
CA ARG A 47 -23.73 -1.46 -27.38
C ARG A 47 -22.95 -0.31 -28.01
N GLY A 48 -21.66 -0.16 -27.70
CA GLY A 48 -20.79 0.91 -28.20
C GLY A 48 -21.01 2.27 -27.53
N ILE A 49 -21.76 2.32 -26.42
CA ILE A 49 -21.92 3.51 -25.59
C ILE A 49 -20.69 3.63 -24.69
N VAL A 50 -20.08 4.81 -24.68
CA VAL A 50 -18.89 5.09 -23.87
C VAL A 50 -19.32 5.69 -22.55
N ASP A 51 -19.26 4.89 -21.49
CA ASP A 51 -19.45 5.38 -20.13
C ASP A 51 -18.08 5.71 -19.49
N PRO A 52 -17.96 6.87 -18.82
CA PRO A 52 -16.74 7.20 -18.10
C PRO A 52 -16.64 6.35 -16.83
N LEU A 53 -15.62 5.51 -16.75
CA LEU A 53 -15.28 4.79 -15.53
C LEU A 53 -14.20 5.56 -14.76
N PRO A 54 -14.44 5.95 -13.51
CA PRO A 54 -13.40 6.54 -12.68
C PRO A 54 -12.38 5.46 -12.26
N LEU A 55 -11.11 5.83 -12.29
CA LEU A 55 -10.00 5.05 -11.77
C LEU A 55 -9.26 5.93 -10.75
N TYR A 56 -9.30 5.52 -9.50
CA TYR A 56 -8.54 6.13 -8.41
C TYR A 56 -7.22 5.40 -8.27
N SER A 57 -6.15 6.14 -8.03
CA SER A 57 -4.82 5.57 -7.85
C SER A 57 -4.04 6.35 -6.80
N ALA A 58 -3.12 5.66 -6.13
CA ALA A 58 -2.22 6.28 -5.18
C ALA A 58 -0.81 5.70 -5.30
N LEU A 59 0.20 6.57 -5.17
CA LEU A 59 1.59 6.20 -4.97
C LEU A 59 1.95 6.44 -3.51
N VAL A 60 2.21 5.36 -2.77
CA VAL A 60 2.60 5.41 -1.36
C VAL A 60 4.11 5.25 -1.26
N TYR A 61 4.80 6.33 -0.91
CA TYR A 61 6.25 6.33 -0.63
C TYR A 61 6.45 6.03 0.85
N TYR A 62 7.23 5.02 1.18
CA TYR A 62 7.41 4.56 2.55
C TYR A 62 8.82 4.05 2.83
N GLN A 63 9.18 4.07 4.11
CA GLN A 63 10.33 3.36 4.63
C GLN A 63 9.87 2.00 5.15
N GLN A 64 10.48 0.92 4.66
CA GLN A 64 10.21 -0.43 5.16
C GLN A 64 10.90 -0.65 6.51
N LYS A 65 10.21 -1.31 7.46
CA LYS A 65 10.83 -1.76 8.71
C LYS A 65 12.07 -2.61 8.38
N ALA A 66 13.20 -2.28 9.00
CA ALA A 66 14.35 -3.17 8.94
C ALA A 66 13.93 -4.51 9.56
N ASN A 67 14.08 -5.61 8.81
CA ASN A 67 14.03 -6.95 9.41
C ASN A 67 15.11 -6.98 10.48
N LYS A 68 14.74 -6.76 11.74
CA LYS A 68 15.63 -7.08 12.85
C LYS A 68 15.83 -8.59 12.76
N PRO A 69 17.06 -9.10 12.59
CA PRO A 69 17.27 -10.52 12.76
C PRO A 69 16.76 -10.86 14.16
N ILE A 70 15.85 -11.83 14.25
CA ILE A 70 15.54 -12.48 15.51
C ILE A 70 16.84 -13.18 15.89
N ASP A 71 17.64 -12.56 16.75
CA ASP A 71 18.92 -13.09 17.19
C ASP A 71 18.65 -14.42 17.91
N GLY A 72 18.96 -15.51 17.20
CA GLY A 72 18.89 -16.89 17.68
C GLY A 72 20.01 -17.22 18.66
N SER A 73 20.25 -16.36 19.64
CA SER A 73 21.30 -16.52 20.66
C SER A 73 20.67 -16.54 22.05
N HIS A 74 20.18 -17.72 22.44
CA HIS A 74 20.08 -18.06 23.87
C HIS A 74 21.46 -17.96 24.53
N PRO A 75 21.50 -17.62 25.82
CA PRO A 75 22.07 -18.59 26.75
C PRO A 75 21.01 -19.07 27.73
N ALA A 76 20.77 -20.38 27.66
CA ALA A 76 20.23 -21.13 28.77
C ALA A 76 21.27 -21.12 29.92
N PHE A 77 20.76 -21.16 31.16
CA PHE A 77 21.45 -21.44 32.43
C PHE A 77 22.35 -20.37 33.06
N GLY A 78 22.09 -20.10 34.33
CA GLY A 78 23.08 -19.56 35.27
C GLY A 78 22.47 -18.92 36.51
N ARG A 79 22.16 -19.73 37.53
CA ARG A 79 22.01 -19.25 38.92
C ARG A 79 23.27 -18.50 39.34
N GLY A 80 23.08 -17.38 40.04
CA GLY A 80 24.06 -16.72 40.90
C GLY A 80 23.33 -16.12 42.08
#